data_AF-A0A2Z4LAM9-F1
#
_entry.id   AF-A0A2Z4LAM9-F1
#
_cell.length_a   1.000
_cell.length_b   1.000
_cell.length_c   1.000
_cell.angle_alpha   90.00
_cell.angle_beta   90.00
_cell.angle_gamma   90.00
#
_symmetry.space_group_name_H-M   'P 1'
#
loop_
_entity.id
_entity.type
_entity.pdbx_description
1 polymer ?
#
loop_
_entity_poly.entity_id
_entity_poly.type
_entity_poly.pdbx_seq_one_letter_code
_entity_poly.pdbx_strand_id
1 'polypeptide(L)'
;MFTNIKKVNNKYVIEKTIYGQIINYGSYDTKEDALKQKRLLRKYGWIKNKSTGYDKNEHFPRYCIREDNHGKYIVKNRQTGKTFGSYKSKKYAGIIKMILPFYGNDINIEIIEKKAAKEFYKYISYNTIQGYYKFTYNNMTIVTSRLLTEVLEERDLYLKYGMDEELMCETTEIYRYDDDKLPPFYHHENITYEDKLQNKYTLKKQIRSNRLKIGSYQTYDLALLVKEYLTNNNWELSIVNYIIDITRKIQDRDKNIIKKGNDYYIQHVINKKRQYYGSYKNIHIARYVRDKLNENNWNRDDVLKYKKEYEYHHKSQYYYDTTDIFKVN
;
A
#
# COMPACT_ATOMS: atom_id res chain seq x y z
N MET A 1 11.46 -1.38 22.64
CA MET A 1 12.62 -1.80 21.84
C MET A 1 12.55 -3.31 21.65
N PHE A 2 12.40 -3.82 20.43
CA PHE A 2 12.39 -5.26 20.21
C PHE A 2 13.79 -5.83 20.46
N THR A 3 13.91 -6.75 21.41
CA THR A 3 15.16 -7.49 21.62
C THR A 3 15.27 -8.53 20.52
N ASN A 4 16.28 -8.41 19.63
CA ASN A 4 16.63 -9.43 18.61
C ASN A 4 17.09 -10.79 19.20
N ILE A 5 16.83 -11.04 20.48
CA ILE A 5 17.18 -12.25 21.22
C ILE A 5 15.92 -12.68 21.96
N LYS A 6 15.50 -13.93 21.75
CA LYS A 6 14.36 -14.56 22.43
C LYS A 6 14.80 -15.87 23.08
N LYS A 7 14.22 -16.23 24.24
CA LYS A 7 14.49 -17.52 24.90
C LYS A 7 13.50 -18.56 24.37
N VAL A 8 14.00 -19.65 23.79
CA VAL A 8 13.21 -20.75 23.20
C VAL A 8 13.87 -22.06 23.64
N ASN A 9 13.11 -22.96 24.27
CA ASN A 9 13.59 -24.28 24.72
C ASN A 9 14.93 -24.21 25.48
N ASN A 10 15.00 -23.34 26.50
CA ASN A 10 16.20 -23.06 27.29
C ASN A 10 17.42 -22.50 26.55
N LYS A 11 17.33 -22.21 25.25
CA LYS A 11 18.37 -21.52 24.47
C LYS A 11 17.98 -20.08 24.15
N TYR A 12 18.97 -19.25 23.85
CA TYR A 12 18.82 -17.87 23.40
C TYR A 12 18.99 -17.80 21.89
N VAL A 13 17.90 -17.54 21.17
CA VAL A 13 17.88 -17.48 19.70
C VAL A 13 18.02 -16.03 19.24
N ILE A 14 18.98 -15.77 18.36
CA ILE A 14 19.12 -14.46 17.71
C ILE A 14 18.30 -14.46 16.43
N GLU A 15 17.30 -13.60 16.36
CA GLU A 15 16.44 -13.45 15.19
C GLU A 15 16.27 -11.98 14.86
N LYS A 16 16.30 -11.65 13.56
CA LYS A 16 16.04 -10.28 13.11
C LYS A 16 15.27 -10.26 11.81
N THR A 17 14.22 -9.45 11.78
CA THR A 17 13.51 -9.11 10.54
C THR A 17 14.29 -8.04 9.79
N ILE A 18 14.76 -8.36 8.59
CA ILE A 18 15.49 -7.44 7.70
C ILE A 18 14.80 -7.46 6.34
N TYR A 19 14.38 -6.30 5.85
CA TYR A 19 13.60 -6.18 4.62
C TYR A 19 12.44 -7.19 4.56
N GLY A 20 11.69 -7.35 5.66
CA GLY A 20 10.55 -8.28 5.75
C GLY A 20 10.90 -9.78 5.77
N GLN A 21 12.18 -10.15 5.75
CA GLN A 21 12.64 -11.53 5.91
C GLN A 21 13.07 -11.76 7.36
N ILE A 22 12.56 -12.82 7.99
CA ILE A 22 12.97 -13.24 9.32
C ILE A 22 14.23 -14.09 9.19
N ILE A 23 15.36 -13.57 9.69
CA ILE A 23 16.64 -14.26 9.62
C ILE A 23 17.01 -14.81 10.99
N ASN A 24 17.28 -16.11 11.05
CA ASN A 24 17.83 -16.78 12.23
C ASN A 24 19.37 -16.78 12.17
N TYR A 25 19.99 -16.25 13.22
CA TYR A 25 21.44 -16.10 13.37
C TYR A 25 22.06 -17.11 14.34
N GLY A 26 21.30 -18.12 14.73
CA GLY A 26 21.73 -19.21 15.60
C GLY A 26 21.09 -19.18 16.99
N SER A 27 21.29 -20.28 17.70
CA SER A 27 20.82 -20.52 19.07
C SER A 27 22.03 -20.69 19.98
N TYR A 28 22.04 -20.02 21.11
CA TYR A 28 23.16 -19.97 22.06
C TYR A 28 22.68 -20.50 23.42
N ASP A 29 23.55 -21.20 24.14
CA ASP A 29 23.17 -21.77 25.45
C ASP A 29 23.07 -20.68 26.53
N THR A 30 23.89 -19.62 26.41
CA THR A 30 23.88 -18.49 27.34
C THR A 30 23.39 -17.19 26.68
N LYS A 31 22.83 -16.29 27.49
CA LYS A 31 22.42 -14.94 27.05
C LYS A 31 23.63 -14.09 26.65
N GLU A 32 24.77 -14.30 27.30
CA GLU A 32 25.99 -13.53 27.10
C GLU A 32 26.60 -13.81 25.72
N ASP A 33 26.67 -15.09 25.32
CA ASP A 33 27.14 -15.48 23.99
C ASP A 33 26.24 -14.90 22.89
N ALA A 34 24.92 -14.98 23.08
CA ALA A 34 23.96 -14.37 22.15
C ALA A 34 24.16 -12.85 22.03
N LEU A 35 24.47 -12.16 23.14
CA LEU A 35 24.74 -10.72 23.13
C LEU A 35 26.07 -10.39 22.45
N LYS A 36 27.12 -11.18 22.68
CA LYS A 36 28.42 -11.03 22.02
C LYS A 36 28.29 -11.19 20.51
N GLN A 37 27.59 -12.23 20.07
CA GLN A 37 27.32 -12.43 18.65
C GLN A 37 26.45 -11.31 18.07
N LYS A 38 25.41 -10.88 18.79
CA LYS A 38 24.57 -9.74 18.35
C LYS A 38 25.39 -8.47 18.13
N ARG A 39 26.36 -8.18 19.00
CA ARG A 39 27.27 -7.03 18.82
C ARG A 39 28.12 -7.19 17.56
N LEU A 40 28.64 -8.39 17.31
CA LEU A 40 29.40 -8.72 16.10
C LEU A 40 28.55 -8.54 14.84
N LEU A 41 27.34 -9.09 14.82
CA LEU A 41 26.37 -8.93 13.73
C LEU A 41 26.03 -7.46 13.49
N ARG A 42 25.81 -6.67 14.55
CA ARG A 42 25.56 -5.23 14.41
C ARG A 42 26.74 -4.50 13.76
N LYS A 43 27.97 -4.84 14.15
CA LYS A 43 29.20 -4.26 13.57
C LYS A 43 29.33 -4.54 12.08
N TYR A 44 28.94 -5.74 11.63
CA TYR A 44 29.04 -6.17 10.23
C TYR A 44 27.72 -6.11 9.45
N GLY A 45 26.80 -5.21 9.85
CA GLY A 45 25.58 -4.97 9.08
C GLY A 45 24.63 -6.17 8.97
N TRP A 46 24.69 -7.10 9.92
CA TRP A 46 23.88 -8.32 9.99
C TRP A 46 24.10 -9.30 8.82
N ILE A 47 25.29 -9.28 8.20
CA ILE A 47 25.64 -10.23 7.14
C ILE A 47 26.30 -11.48 7.74
N LYS A 48 25.77 -12.67 7.41
CA LYS A 48 26.45 -13.95 7.70
C LYS A 48 27.66 -14.11 6.79
N ASN A 49 28.86 -14.14 7.38
CA ASN A 49 30.14 -14.33 6.71
C ASN A 49 31.20 -14.84 7.69
N LYS A 50 32.44 -15.02 7.22
CA LYS A 50 33.58 -15.46 8.05
C LYS A 50 33.85 -14.52 9.23
N SER A 51 33.75 -13.19 9.02
CA SER A 51 33.99 -12.18 10.06
C SER A 51 32.91 -12.17 11.15
N THR A 52 31.74 -12.73 10.86
CA THR A 52 30.66 -12.94 11.84
C THR A 52 30.63 -14.37 12.38
N GLY A 53 31.64 -15.20 12.08
CA GLY A 53 31.79 -16.54 12.66
C GLY A 53 30.91 -17.63 12.04
N TYR A 54 30.32 -17.38 10.87
CA TYR A 54 29.51 -18.39 10.16
C TYR A 54 30.35 -19.20 9.18
N ASP A 55 29.96 -20.46 8.98
CA ASP A 55 30.55 -21.36 8.00
C ASP A 55 30.16 -20.98 6.57
N LYS A 56 30.96 -21.42 5.58
CA LYS A 56 30.80 -21.05 4.16
C LYS A 56 29.40 -21.35 3.60
N ASN A 57 28.76 -22.43 4.06
CA ASN A 57 27.41 -22.85 3.68
C ASN A 57 26.31 -21.90 4.21
N GLU A 58 26.59 -21.15 5.28
CA GLU A 58 25.69 -20.16 5.86
C GLU A 58 25.95 -18.73 5.37
N HIS A 59 27.00 -18.52 4.56
CA HIS A 59 27.33 -17.19 4.05
C HIS A 59 26.23 -16.69 3.14
N PHE A 60 25.91 -15.41 3.29
CA PHE A 60 25.00 -14.78 2.35
C PHE A 60 25.63 -14.63 0.96
N PRO A 61 24.83 -14.73 -0.12
CA PRO A 61 25.31 -14.48 -1.47
C PRO A 61 25.91 -13.08 -1.59
N ARG A 62 26.96 -12.95 -2.41
CA ARG A 62 27.68 -11.69 -2.58
C ARG A 62 27.32 -11.10 -3.93
N TYR A 63 27.01 -9.81 -3.93
CA TYR A 63 26.62 -9.10 -5.14
C TYR A 63 27.63 -7.98 -5.46
N CYS A 64 27.81 -7.68 -6.74
CA CYS A 64 28.51 -6.49 -7.21
C CYS A 64 27.63 -5.69 -8.17
N ILE A 65 27.99 -4.43 -8.37
CA ILE A 65 27.37 -3.57 -9.38
C ILE A 65 28.35 -3.50 -10.54
N ARG A 66 27.83 -3.62 -11.77
CA ARG A 66 28.57 -3.39 -13.00
C ARG A 66 27.80 -2.40 -13.85
N GLU A 67 28.51 -1.53 -14.55
CA GLU A 67 27.94 -0.67 -15.57
C GLU A 67 27.91 -1.43 -16.90
N ASP A 68 26.82 -1.29 -17.65
CA ASP A 68 26.68 -1.85 -19.00
C ASP A 68 27.11 -0.83 -20.06
N ASN A 69 27.13 -1.26 -21.32
CA ASN A 69 27.54 -0.43 -22.46
C ASN A 69 26.59 0.75 -22.74
N HIS A 70 25.45 0.83 -22.03
CA HIS A 70 24.47 1.90 -22.15
C HIS A 70 24.48 2.84 -20.93
N GLY A 71 25.52 2.75 -20.07
CA GLY A 71 25.66 3.58 -18.87
C GLY A 71 24.67 3.22 -17.76
N LYS A 72 24.08 2.01 -17.78
CA LYS A 72 23.19 1.55 -16.71
C LYS A 72 23.89 0.57 -15.78
N TYR A 73 23.47 0.57 -14.53
CA TYR A 73 24.01 -0.26 -13.46
C TYR A 73 23.18 -1.54 -13.27
N ILE A 74 23.85 -2.68 -13.38
CA ILE A 74 23.29 -4.03 -13.20
C ILE A 74 23.87 -4.63 -11.92
N VAL A 75 23.03 -5.32 -11.13
CA VAL A 75 23.50 -6.03 -9.93
C VAL A 75 23.76 -7.50 -10.27
N LYS A 76 24.99 -7.97 -10.08
CA LYS A 76 25.43 -9.34 -10.43
C LYS A 76 25.78 -10.16 -9.19
N ASN A 77 25.21 -11.36 -9.09
CA ASN A 77 25.61 -12.36 -8.10
C ASN A 77 27.02 -12.88 -8.45
N ARG A 78 27.94 -12.82 -7.50
CA ARG A 78 29.35 -13.21 -7.72
C ARG A 78 29.53 -14.72 -7.79
N GLN A 79 28.68 -15.49 -7.13
CA GLN A 79 28.76 -16.95 -7.12
C GLN A 79 28.14 -17.57 -8.37
N THR A 80 26.94 -17.12 -8.76
CA THR A 80 26.19 -17.73 -9.86
C THR A 80 26.33 -16.99 -11.19
N GLY A 81 26.84 -15.76 -11.17
CA GLY A 81 26.89 -14.90 -12.34
C GLY A 81 25.55 -14.28 -12.75
N LYS A 82 24.43 -14.68 -12.12
CA LYS A 82 23.08 -14.16 -12.42
C LYS A 82 23.01 -12.66 -12.19
N THR A 83 22.39 -11.94 -13.13
CA THR A 83 22.19 -10.49 -13.09
C THR A 83 20.76 -10.12 -12.71
N PHE A 84 20.60 -8.96 -12.09
CA PHE A 84 19.34 -8.44 -11.58
C PHE A 84 19.20 -6.96 -11.93
N GLY A 85 18.10 -6.66 -12.63
CA GLY A 85 17.72 -5.31 -13.04
C GLY A 85 18.69 -4.62 -14.00
N SER A 86 18.34 -3.40 -14.36
CA SER A 86 19.18 -2.46 -15.12
C SER A 86 18.73 -1.05 -14.73
N TYR A 87 19.56 -0.37 -13.95
CA TYR A 87 19.18 0.84 -13.22
C TYR A 87 20.02 2.02 -13.68
N LYS A 88 19.41 3.20 -13.84
CA LYS A 88 20.17 4.41 -14.20
C LYS A 88 20.98 4.96 -13.02
N SER A 89 20.44 4.86 -11.80
CA SER A 89 21.14 5.32 -10.59
C SER A 89 22.04 4.24 -9.99
N LYS A 90 23.34 4.53 -9.89
CA LYS A 90 24.33 3.67 -9.18
C LYS A 90 23.95 3.49 -7.71
N LYS A 91 23.45 4.56 -7.09
CA LYS A 91 23.00 4.55 -5.70
C LYS A 91 21.81 3.60 -5.51
N TYR A 92 20.83 3.65 -6.41
CA TYR A 92 19.69 2.73 -6.36
C TYR A 92 20.14 1.27 -6.54
N ALA A 93 21.02 0.98 -7.50
CA ALA A 93 21.64 -0.35 -7.65
C ALA A 93 22.42 -0.77 -6.38
N GLY A 94 23.04 0.20 -5.68
CA GLY A 94 23.62 0.07 -4.34
C GLY A 94 22.67 -0.52 -3.32
N ILE A 95 21.48 0.05 -3.23
CA ILE A 95 20.44 -0.40 -2.30
C ILE A 95 19.93 -1.80 -2.67
N ILE A 96 19.69 -2.05 -3.97
CA ILE A 96 19.29 -3.39 -4.46
C ILE A 96 20.34 -4.43 -4.07
N LYS A 97 21.63 -4.14 -4.29
CA LYS A 97 22.76 -4.98 -3.88
C LYS A 97 22.77 -5.26 -2.37
N MET A 98 22.34 -4.32 -1.54
CA MET A 98 22.24 -4.51 -0.09
C MET A 98 21.05 -5.40 0.33
N ILE A 99 19.95 -5.40 -0.42
CA ILE A 99 18.72 -6.14 -0.08
C ILE A 99 18.79 -7.60 -0.56
N LEU A 100 19.32 -7.85 -1.75
CA LEU A 100 19.39 -9.18 -2.38
C LEU A 100 19.93 -10.31 -1.50
N PRO A 101 20.99 -10.13 -0.68
CA PRO A 101 21.54 -11.19 0.17
C PRO A 101 20.51 -11.84 1.12
N PHE A 102 19.48 -11.10 1.54
CA PHE A 102 18.51 -11.57 2.52
C PHE A 102 17.40 -12.47 1.93
N TYR A 103 17.36 -12.62 0.60
CA TYR A 103 16.35 -13.42 -0.10
C TYR A 103 16.85 -14.78 -0.58
N GLY A 104 18.15 -15.08 -0.39
CA GLY A 104 18.73 -16.36 -0.77
C GLY A 104 18.48 -16.70 -2.24
N ASN A 105 17.79 -17.81 -2.51
CA ASN A 105 17.47 -18.29 -3.86
C ASN A 105 16.08 -17.87 -4.35
N ASP A 106 15.18 -17.46 -3.45
CA ASP A 106 13.79 -17.08 -3.77
C ASP A 106 13.69 -15.58 -4.09
N ILE A 107 14.37 -15.20 -5.17
CA ILE A 107 14.50 -13.79 -5.56
C ILE A 107 13.34 -13.40 -6.48
N ASN A 108 12.35 -12.71 -5.93
CA ASN A 108 11.39 -11.91 -6.68
C ASN A 108 11.90 -10.46 -6.77
N ILE A 109 12.39 -10.07 -7.96
CA ILE A 109 13.04 -8.77 -8.15
C ILE A 109 12.09 -7.60 -7.95
N GLU A 110 10.81 -7.71 -8.31
CA GLU A 110 9.83 -6.63 -8.14
C GLU A 110 9.60 -6.30 -6.67
N ILE A 111 9.56 -7.32 -5.81
CA ILE A 111 9.44 -7.13 -4.35
C ILE A 111 10.69 -6.41 -3.81
N ILE A 112 11.87 -6.76 -4.32
CA ILE A 112 13.14 -6.15 -3.93
C ILE A 112 13.19 -4.69 -4.38
N GLU A 113 12.78 -4.39 -5.61
CA GLU A 113 12.72 -3.03 -6.14
C GLU A 113 11.74 -2.14 -5.36
N LYS A 114 10.57 -2.67 -4.99
CA LYS A 114 9.63 -1.97 -4.09
C LYS A 114 10.25 -1.65 -2.74
N LYS A 115 11.04 -2.55 -2.15
CA LYS A 115 11.75 -2.30 -0.88
C LYS A 115 12.92 -1.33 -1.07
N ALA A 116 13.66 -1.46 -2.16
CA ALA A 116 14.75 -0.56 -2.49
C ALA A 116 14.28 0.85 -2.72
N ALA A 117 13.13 1.06 -3.37
CA ALA A 117 12.56 2.39 -3.56
C ALA A 117 12.12 3.02 -2.24
N LYS A 118 11.54 2.24 -1.32
CA LYS A 118 11.23 2.72 0.04
C LYS A 118 12.48 3.13 0.81
N GLU A 119 13.56 2.36 0.71
CA GLU A 119 14.84 2.74 1.30
C GLU A 119 15.50 3.93 0.58
N PHE A 120 15.39 4.00 -0.75
CA PHE A 120 15.93 5.10 -1.56
C PHE A 120 15.26 6.42 -1.22
N TYR A 121 13.96 6.41 -0.95
CA TYR A 121 13.20 7.59 -0.52
C TYR A 121 12.99 7.66 0.98
N LYS A 122 13.78 6.91 1.76
CA LYS A 122 13.73 6.99 3.20
C LYS A 122 13.95 8.44 3.62
N TYR A 123 13.12 8.89 4.56
CA TYR A 123 13.06 10.27 5.07
C TYR A 123 12.43 11.30 4.13
N ILE A 124 12.10 10.94 2.89
CA ILE A 124 11.42 11.83 1.95
C ILE A 124 9.92 11.55 1.97
N SER A 125 9.14 12.61 2.01
CA SER A 125 7.68 12.57 1.87
C SER A 125 7.24 13.63 0.86
N TYR A 126 6.07 13.45 0.25
CA TYR A 126 5.50 14.42 -0.68
C TYR A 126 4.18 14.95 -0.13
N ASN A 127 4.07 16.27 -0.03
CA ASN A 127 2.85 16.95 0.34
C ASN A 127 2.03 17.21 -0.93
N THR A 128 1.02 16.38 -1.15
CA THR A 128 0.16 16.46 -2.33
C THR A 128 -0.71 17.71 -2.40
N ILE A 129 -0.98 18.36 -1.26
CA ILE A 129 -1.81 19.58 -1.20
C ILE A 129 -0.99 20.79 -1.65
N GLN A 130 0.24 20.89 -1.17
CA GLN A 130 1.09 22.05 -1.39
C GLN A 130 2.10 21.86 -2.54
N GLY A 131 2.19 20.64 -3.08
CA GLY A 131 3.01 20.32 -4.24
C GLY A 131 4.52 20.35 -3.98
N TYR A 132 4.97 19.96 -2.77
CA TYR A 132 6.39 19.95 -2.42
C TYR A 132 6.82 18.65 -1.73
N TYR A 133 8.09 18.30 -1.91
CA TYR A 133 8.81 17.25 -1.20
C TYR A 133 9.37 17.77 0.11
N LYS A 134 9.47 16.89 1.10
CA LYS A 134 9.91 17.19 2.46
C LYS A 134 10.87 16.12 2.93
N PHE A 135 12.07 16.52 3.33
CA PHE A 135 13.01 15.66 4.05
C PHE A 135 12.81 15.81 5.56
N THR A 136 12.53 14.70 6.24
CA THR A 136 12.33 14.65 7.69
C THR A 136 13.24 13.63 8.33
N TYR A 137 14.07 14.05 9.29
CA TYR A 137 14.96 13.18 10.03
C TYR A 137 14.77 13.39 11.54
N ASN A 138 14.67 12.31 12.31
CA ASN A 138 14.41 12.36 13.76
C ASN A 138 13.22 13.27 14.15
N ASN A 139 12.11 13.19 13.41
CA ASN A 139 10.90 14.01 13.57
C ASN A 139 11.07 15.52 13.30
N MET A 140 12.23 15.96 12.82
CA MET A 140 12.48 17.35 12.42
C MET A 140 12.42 17.48 10.91
N THR A 141 11.82 18.58 10.44
CA THR A 141 11.80 18.92 9.01
C THR A 141 13.08 19.65 8.70
N ILE A 142 13.91 19.08 7.83
CA ILE A 142 15.21 19.69 7.49
C ILE A 142 15.04 20.61 6.29
N VAL A 143 14.46 20.11 5.19
CA VAL A 143 14.23 20.90 3.98
C VAL A 143 12.88 20.57 3.35
N THR A 144 12.31 21.55 2.64
CA THR A 144 11.16 21.41 1.74
C THR A 144 11.46 22.06 0.40
N SER A 145 11.18 21.37 -0.71
CA SER A 145 11.30 21.93 -2.06
C SER A 145 10.28 21.32 -3.02
N ARG A 146 9.93 22.05 -4.09
CA ARG A 146 9.12 21.52 -5.20
C ARG A 146 9.89 20.50 -6.04
N LEU A 147 11.22 20.55 -6.04
CA LEU A 147 12.07 19.63 -6.79
C LEU A 147 12.53 18.48 -5.91
N LEU A 148 12.31 17.24 -6.39
CA LEU A 148 12.72 16.04 -5.67
C LEU A 148 14.23 15.92 -5.58
N THR A 149 14.96 16.32 -6.63
CA THR A 149 16.42 16.23 -6.72
C THR A 149 17.09 17.05 -5.61
N GLU A 150 16.70 18.31 -5.44
CA GLU A 150 17.17 19.18 -4.35
C GLU A 150 16.98 18.54 -2.97
N VAL A 151 15.79 17.99 -2.69
CA VAL A 151 15.51 17.35 -1.40
C VAL A 151 16.35 16.07 -1.19
N LEU A 152 16.69 15.34 -2.26
CA LEU A 152 17.54 14.16 -2.17
C LEU A 152 19.01 14.53 -1.91
N GLU A 153 19.50 15.62 -2.51
CA GLU A 153 20.87 16.13 -2.32
C GLU A 153 21.07 16.60 -0.89
N GLU A 154 20.16 17.44 -0.39
CA GLU A 154 20.14 17.91 0.99
C GLU A 154 20.08 16.77 2.00
N ARG A 155 19.25 15.75 1.72
CA ARG A 155 19.19 14.57 2.56
C ARG A 155 20.55 13.88 2.64
N ASP A 156 21.24 13.73 1.53
CA ASP A 156 22.51 13.00 1.50
C ASP A 156 23.63 13.73 2.20
N LEU A 157 23.70 15.07 2.03
CA LEU A 157 24.61 15.93 2.78
C LEU A 157 24.36 15.82 4.28
N TYR A 158 23.11 15.99 4.70
CA TYR A 158 22.74 15.91 6.11
C TYR A 158 23.02 14.52 6.72
N LEU A 159 22.75 13.43 5.99
CA LEU A 159 23.03 12.08 6.48
C LEU A 159 24.53 11.78 6.58
N LYS A 160 25.37 12.44 5.78
CA LYS A 160 26.83 12.27 5.78
C LYS A 160 27.50 13.12 6.86
N TYR A 161 27.07 14.36 7.04
CA TYR A 161 27.76 15.37 7.87
C TYR A 161 26.98 15.84 9.10
N GLY A 162 25.71 15.45 9.23
CA GLY A 162 24.89 15.84 10.39
C GLY A 162 24.35 17.27 10.26
N MET A 163 24.53 18.09 11.30
CA MET A 163 24.13 19.51 11.31
C MET A 163 25.31 20.47 11.12
N ASP A 164 26.47 19.95 10.75
CA ASP A 164 27.67 20.76 10.55
C ASP A 164 27.63 21.45 9.18
N GLU A 165 27.11 22.67 9.15
CA GLU A 165 26.88 23.44 7.93
C GLU A 165 28.20 23.82 7.22
N GLU A 166 29.29 23.99 7.96
CA GLU A 166 30.60 24.33 7.41
C GLU A 166 31.15 23.15 6.57
N LEU A 167 31.08 21.93 7.11
CA LEU A 167 31.44 20.70 6.37
C LEU A 167 30.52 20.43 5.17
N MET A 168 29.24 20.81 5.24
CA MET A 168 28.33 20.68 4.09
C MET A 168 28.70 21.65 2.97
N CYS A 169 29.03 22.90 3.30
CA CYS A 169 29.43 23.93 2.35
C CYS A 169 30.78 23.62 1.66
N GLU A 170 31.72 23.00 2.38
CA GLU A 170 33.03 22.62 1.85
C GLU A 170 32.99 21.37 0.94
N THR A 171 31.86 20.66 0.91
CA THR A 171 31.75 19.42 0.13
C THR A 171 31.55 19.70 -1.36
N THR A 172 32.55 19.31 -2.16
CA THR A 172 32.51 19.41 -3.63
C THR A 172 31.88 18.21 -4.33
N GLU A 173 31.79 17.06 -3.64
CA GLU A 173 31.23 15.82 -4.18
C GLU A 173 29.77 15.61 -3.75
N ILE A 174 28.86 16.39 -4.35
CA ILE A 174 27.42 16.17 -4.21
C ILE A 174 26.98 15.24 -5.35
N TYR A 175 26.24 14.19 -5.00
CA TYR A 175 25.61 13.33 -6.01
C TYR A 175 24.51 14.12 -6.71
N ARG A 176 24.73 14.47 -7.98
CA ARG A 176 23.73 15.19 -8.78
C ARG A 176 22.68 14.24 -9.32
N TYR A 177 21.43 14.48 -9.00
CA TYR A 177 20.32 13.62 -9.42
C TYR A 177 19.68 14.02 -10.76
N ASP A 178 20.05 15.17 -11.31
CA ASP A 178 19.40 15.73 -12.51
C ASP A 178 19.58 14.87 -13.77
N ASP A 179 20.69 14.13 -13.86
CA ASP A 179 20.98 13.21 -14.98
C ASP A 179 20.40 11.80 -14.75
N ASP A 180 19.87 11.53 -13.56
CA ASP A 180 19.45 10.21 -13.12
C ASP A 180 17.93 10.02 -13.31
N LYS A 181 17.53 8.96 -14.04
CA LYS A 181 16.13 8.52 -13.97
C LYS A 181 15.90 7.88 -12.60
N LEU A 182 15.32 8.67 -11.69
CA LEU A 182 15.00 8.24 -10.34
C LEU A 182 14.04 7.04 -10.33
N PRO A 183 14.16 6.13 -9.35
CA PRO A 183 13.17 5.06 -9.18
C PRO A 183 11.78 5.66 -8.92
N PRO A 184 10.68 4.96 -9.19
CA PRO A 184 9.33 5.50 -8.97
C PRO A 184 9.16 5.94 -7.51
N PHE A 185 8.79 7.20 -7.31
CA PHE A 185 8.42 7.72 -5.99
C PHE A 185 7.03 7.19 -5.65
N TYR A 186 6.96 6.19 -4.78
CA TYR A 186 5.67 5.62 -4.39
C TYR A 186 4.90 6.61 -3.51
N HIS A 187 3.96 7.31 -4.12
CA HIS A 187 2.89 7.97 -3.37
C HIS A 187 2.09 6.87 -2.66
N HIS A 188 1.74 7.08 -1.39
CA HIS A 188 0.80 6.18 -0.72
C HIS A 188 -0.47 6.10 -1.58
N GLU A 189 -0.72 4.91 -2.14
CA GLU A 189 -1.87 4.72 -3.01
C GLU A 189 -3.14 5.01 -2.21
N ASN A 190 -3.95 5.91 -2.75
CA ASN A 190 -5.28 6.19 -2.21
C ASN A 190 -6.22 4.98 -2.35
N ILE A 191 -5.89 4.00 -3.20
CA ILE A 191 -6.72 2.82 -3.43
C ILE A 191 -6.07 1.64 -2.73
N THR A 192 -6.77 1.07 -1.77
CA THR A 192 -6.35 -0.15 -1.07
C THR A 192 -7.37 -1.25 -1.33
N TYR A 193 -6.89 -2.44 -1.71
CA TYR A 193 -7.74 -3.63 -1.78
C TYR A 193 -8.08 -4.08 -0.35
N GLU A 194 -9.35 -3.92 0.03
CA GLU A 194 -9.86 -4.35 1.33
C GLU A 194 -10.73 -5.58 1.10
N ASP A 195 -10.16 -6.74 1.42
CA ASP A 195 -10.85 -8.02 1.61
C ASP A 195 -11.08 -8.88 0.35
N LYS A 196 -10.40 -10.04 0.31
CA LYS A 196 -10.52 -11.07 -0.74
C LYS A 196 -11.92 -11.69 -0.82
N LEU A 197 -12.73 -11.54 0.22
CA LEU A 197 -14.05 -12.15 0.32
C LEU A 197 -15.18 -11.28 -0.25
N GLN A 198 -14.98 -9.96 -0.36
CA GLN A 198 -16.02 -9.04 -0.82
C GLN A 198 -15.74 -8.42 -2.19
N ASN A 199 -14.55 -8.62 -2.78
CA ASN A 199 -14.13 -7.99 -4.03
C ASN A 199 -14.38 -6.47 -4.03
N LYS A 200 -13.87 -5.79 -3.00
CA LYS A 200 -14.04 -4.34 -2.85
C LYS A 200 -12.70 -3.61 -2.84
N TYR A 201 -12.59 -2.61 -3.69
CA TYR A 201 -11.49 -1.66 -3.71
C TYR A 201 -11.90 -0.43 -2.91
N THR A 202 -11.23 -0.18 -1.79
CA THR A 202 -11.53 0.98 -0.96
C THR A 202 -10.63 2.15 -1.35
N LEU A 203 -11.25 3.25 -1.75
CA LEU A 203 -10.57 4.53 -1.94
C LEU A 203 -10.55 5.29 -0.61
N LYS A 204 -9.35 5.61 -0.14
CA LYS A 204 -9.08 6.43 1.05
C LYS A 204 -8.15 7.56 0.65
N LYS A 205 -8.32 8.73 1.25
CA LYS A 205 -7.35 9.81 1.18
C LYS A 205 -6.76 10.05 2.57
N GLN A 206 -5.44 10.08 2.66
CA GLN A 206 -4.75 10.56 3.85
C GLN A 206 -4.77 12.09 3.83
N ILE A 207 -5.39 12.70 4.85
CA ILE A 207 -5.39 14.14 5.07
C ILE A 207 -4.77 14.37 6.45
N ARG A 208 -3.51 14.83 6.49
CA ARG A 208 -2.71 14.95 7.73
C ARG A 208 -2.65 13.60 8.45
N SER A 209 -3.07 13.52 9.72
CA SER A 209 -3.17 12.28 10.51
C SER A 209 -4.43 11.45 10.21
N ASN A 210 -5.41 12.02 9.51
CA ASN A 210 -6.73 11.41 9.35
C ASN A 210 -6.84 10.66 8.02
N ARG A 211 -7.45 9.47 8.07
CA ARG A 211 -7.79 8.69 6.87
C ARG A 211 -9.25 8.92 6.54
N LEU A 212 -9.52 9.68 5.49
CA LEU A 212 -10.85 9.86 4.96
C LEU A 212 -11.17 8.70 4.01
N LYS A 213 -12.15 7.86 4.36
CA LYS A 213 -12.68 6.84 3.45
C LYS A 213 -13.65 7.51 2.49
N ILE A 214 -13.33 7.49 1.20
CA ILE A 214 -14.18 8.05 0.16
C ILE A 214 -15.29 7.06 -0.20
N GLY A 215 -14.94 5.78 -0.35
CA GLY A 215 -15.89 4.78 -0.80
C GLY A 215 -15.26 3.41 -0.97
N SER A 216 -16.10 2.42 -1.23
CA SER A 216 -15.70 1.07 -1.62
C SER A 216 -16.37 0.72 -2.94
N TYR A 217 -15.58 0.28 -3.92
CA TYR A 217 -16.00 0.07 -5.31
C TYR A 217 -15.81 -1.40 -5.69
N GLN A 218 -16.67 -1.89 -6.59
CA GLN A 218 -16.64 -3.31 -7.01
C GLN A 218 -15.41 -3.65 -7.86
N THR A 219 -14.91 -2.70 -8.64
CA THR A 219 -13.74 -2.87 -9.52
C THR A 219 -12.66 -1.84 -9.20
N TYR A 220 -11.42 -2.19 -9.54
CA TYR A 220 -10.28 -1.28 -9.43
C TYR A 220 -10.48 -0.08 -10.35
N ASP A 221 -10.92 -0.31 -11.59
CA ASP A 221 -11.13 0.73 -12.59
C ASP A 221 -12.13 1.78 -12.13
N LEU A 222 -13.21 1.37 -11.46
CA LEU A 222 -14.16 2.33 -10.90
C LEU A 222 -13.55 3.14 -9.76
N ALA A 223 -12.76 2.51 -8.87
CA ALA A 223 -12.04 3.23 -7.82
C ALA A 223 -11.00 4.21 -8.42
N LEU A 224 -10.36 3.83 -9.52
CA LEU A 224 -9.39 4.64 -10.25
C LEU A 224 -10.06 5.82 -10.93
N LEU A 225 -11.17 5.62 -11.62
CA LEU A 225 -11.94 6.68 -12.27
C LEU A 225 -12.41 7.72 -11.25
N VAL A 226 -12.93 7.28 -10.09
CA VAL A 226 -13.29 8.19 -9.01
C VAL A 226 -12.07 8.94 -8.45
N LYS A 227 -10.93 8.25 -8.31
CA LYS A 227 -9.67 8.90 -7.89
C LYS A 227 -9.23 9.95 -8.91
N GLU A 228 -9.29 9.66 -10.21
CA GLU A 228 -8.92 10.59 -11.28
C GLU A 228 -9.86 11.79 -11.30
N TYR A 229 -11.17 11.57 -11.21
CA TYR A 229 -12.15 12.64 -11.08
C TYR A 229 -11.85 13.56 -9.88
N LEU A 230 -11.59 12.98 -8.71
CA LEU A 230 -11.24 13.77 -7.52
C LEU A 230 -9.89 14.47 -7.68
N THR A 231 -8.93 13.87 -8.38
CA THR A 231 -7.61 14.47 -8.63
C THR A 231 -7.72 15.66 -9.58
N ASN A 232 -8.49 15.53 -10.66
CA ASN A 232 -8.76 16.61 -11.62
C ASN A 232 -9.51 17.78 -10.98
N ASN A 233 -10.30 17.50 -9.94
CA ASN A 233 -11.00 18.51 -9.15
C ASN A 233 -10.23 18.94 -7.88
N ASN A 234 -8.91 18.73 -7.85
CA ASN A 234 -8.02 19.09 -6.73
C ASN A 234 -8.50 18.60 -5.35
N TRP A 235 -9.34 17.57 -5.34
CA TRP A 235 -10.00 17.03 -4.16
C TRP A 235 -10.73 18.08 -3.32
N GLU A 236 -11.42 19.01 -3.99
CA GLU A 236 -12.26 19.97 -3.31
C GLU A 236 -13.24 19.26 -2.35
N LEU A 237 -13.37 19.78 -1.12
CA LEU A 237 -14.12 19.11 -0.06
C LEU A 237 -15.61 18.92 -0.43
N SER A 238 -16.20 19.89 -1.12
CA SER A 238 -17.58 19.83 -1.64
C SER A 238 -17.77 18.62 -2.57
N ILE A 239 -16.84 18.43 -3.51
CA ILE A 239 -16.85 17.35 -4.50
C ILE A 239 -16.57 16.00 -3.83
N VAL A 240 -15.64 15.96 -2.88
CA VAL A 240 -15.36 14.77 -2.08
C VAL A 240 -16.61 14.32 -1.32
N ASN A 241 -17.29 15.24 -0.64
CA ASN A 241 -18.52 14.93 0.10
C ASN A 241 -19.64 14.48 -0.84
N TYR A 242 -19.79 15.12 -2.00
CA TYR A 242 -20.72 14.70 -3.04
C TYR A 242 -20.47 13.24 -3.49
N ILE A 243 -19.22 12.88 -3.78
CA ILE A 243 -18.85 11.51 -4.15
C ILE A 243 -19.10 10.52 -3.01
N ILE A 244 -18.79 10.89 -1.77
CA ILE A 244 -19.07 10.06 -0.58
C ILE A 244 -20.58 9.81 -0.48
N ASP A 245 -21.40 10.84 -0.60
CA ASP A 245 -22.84 10.75 -0.50
C ASP A 245 -23.44 9.88 -1.59
N ILE A 246 -22.98 10.03 -2.82
CA ILE A 246 -23.43 9.21 -3.95
C ILE A 246 -22.99 7.77 -3.80
N THR A 247 -21.73 7.55 -3.42
CA THR A 247 -21.23 6.19 -3.18
C THR A 247 -22.03 5.49 -2.08
N ARG A 248 -22.35 6.22 -1.00
CA ARG A 248 -23.21 5.72 0.07
C ARG A 248 -24.61 5.39 -0.45
N LYS A 249 -25.24 6.29 -1.23
CA LYS A 249 -26.55 6.04 -1.86
C LYS A 249 -26.53 4.78 -2.73
N ILE A 250 -25.50 4.60 -3.56
CA ILE A 250 -25.34 3.41 -4.42
C ILE A 250 -25.17 2.14 -3.58
N GLN A 251 -24.36 2.19 -2.52
CA GLN A 251 -24.13 1.05 -1.63
C GLN A 251 -25.37 0.67 -0.83
N ASP A 252 -26.11 1.66 -0.33
CA ASP A 252 -27.36 1.47 0.39
C ASP A 252 -28.54 1.13 -0.54
N ARG A 253 -28.40 1.36 -1.85
CA ARG A 253 -29.43 1.10 -2.87
C ARG A 253 -29.93 -0.34 -2.88
N ASP A 254 -29.05 -1.30 -2.56
CA ASP A 254 -29.38 -2.72 -2.49
C ASP A 254 -29.38 -3.25 -1.06
N LYS A 255 -29.39 -2.36 -0.07
CA LYS A 255 -29.53 -2.72 1.34
C LYS A 255 -30.80 -3.54 1.53
N ASN A 256 -30.68 -4.62 2.31
CA ASN A 256 -31.74 -5.59 2.57
C ASN A 256 -32.14 -6.44 1.34
N ILE A 257 -31.38 -6.41 0.26
CA ILE A 257 -31.58 -7.26 -0.93
C ILE A 257 -30.36 -8.17 -1.11
N ILE A 258 -30.60 -9.46 -1.28
CA ILE A 258 -29.55 -10.45 -1.56
C ILE A 258 -29.86 -11.16 -2.87
N LYS A 259 -28.88 -11.23 -3.78
CA LYS A 259 -28.98 -12.08 -4.98
C LYS A 259 -28.60 -13.52 -4.63
N LYS A 260 -29.47 -14.49 -4.93
CA LYS A 260 -29.14 -15.93 -4.88
C LYS A 260 -29.65 -16.60 -6.15
N GLY A 261 -28.73 -17.17 -6.94
CA GLY A 261 -29.07 -17.67 -8.27
C GLY A 261 -29.60 -16.54 -9.17
N ASN A 262 -30.79 -16.76 -9.75
CA ASN A 262 -31.46 -15.81 -10.63
C ASN A 262 -32.45 -14.88 -9.91
N ASP A 263 -32.59 -15.02 -8.58
CA ASP A 263 -33.59 -14.29 -7.81
C ASP A 263 -32.95 -13.32 -6.81
N TYR A 264 -33.68 -12.25 -6.51
CA TYR A 264 -33.37 -11.21 -5.55
C TYR A 264 -34.30 -11.33 -4.35
N TYR A 265 -33.72 -11.54 -3.17
CA TYR A 265 -34.40 -11.85 -1.92
C TYR A 265 -34.40 -10.61 -1.02
N ILE A 266 -35.58 -10.14 -0.61
CA ILE A 266 -35.69 -9.07 0.38
C ILE A 266 -35.65 -9.67 1.78
N GLN A 267 -34.72 -9.21 2.61
CA GLN A 267 -34.58 -9.65 3.99
C GLN A 267 -34.25 -8.49 4.94
N HIS A 268 -34.88 -8.45 6.10
CA HIS A 268 -34.65 -7.42 7.12
C HIS A 268 -34.42 -8.06 8.49
N VAL A 269 -33.67 -7.38 9.37
CA VAL A 269 -33.38 -7.89 10.71
C VAL A 269 -34.24 -7.14 11.72
N ILE A 270 -35.19 -7.85 12.33
CA ILE A 270 -36.08 -7.33 13.37
C ILE A 270 -35.82 -8.15 14.63
N ASN A 271 -35.53 -7.49 15.76
CA ASN A 271 -35.23 -8.15 17.04
C ASN A 271 -34.15 -9.23 16.92
N LYS A 272 -33.06 -8.92 16.18
CA LYS A 272 -31.93 -9.82 15.88
C LYS A 272 -32.31 -11.08 15.08
N LYS A 273 -33.55 -11.21 14.61
CA LYS A 273 -34.00 -12.30 13.73
C LYS A 273 -34.11 -11.79 12.30
N ARG A 274 -33.59 -12.57 11.35
CA ARG A 274 -33.68 -12.26 9.93
C ARG A 274 -35.04 -12.72 9.41
N GLN A 275 -35.84 -11.78 8.95
CA GLN A 275 -37.13 -12.02 8.33
C GLN A 275 -37.03 -11.90 6.82
N TYR A 276 -37.85 -12.67 6.11
CA TYR A 276 -37.86 -12.76 4.66
C TYR A 276 -39.20 -12.27 4.10
N TYR A 277 -39.11 -11.37 3.11
CA TYR A 277 -40.25 -10.63 2.57
C TYR A 277 -40.56 -11.01 1.12
N GLY A 278 -39.82 -11.93 0.50
CA GLY A 278 -40.11 -12.44 -0.84
C GLY A 278 -38.92 -12.41 -1.79
N SER A 279 -39.08 -13.11 -2.91
CA SER A 279 -38.10 -13.25 -4.00
C SER A 279 -38.66 -12.65 -5.28
N TYR A 280 -37.78 -12.01 -6.03
CA TYR A 280 -38.12 -11.29 -7.24
C TYR A 280 -37.08 -11.60 -8.32
N LYS A 281 -37.53 -11.85 -9.55
CA LYS A 281 -36.62 -12.08 -10.69
C LYS A 281 -35.91 -10.81 -11.17
N ASN A 282 -36.45 -9.65 -10.83
CA ASN A 282 -35.96 -8.35 -11.27
C ASN A 282 -35.57 -7.50 -10.06
N ILE A 283 -34.33 -6.98 -10.07
CA ILE A 283 -33.81 -6.13 -8.99
C ILE A 283 -34.62 -4.85 -8.78
N HIS A 284 -35.21 -4.28 -9.83
CA HIS A 284 -36.01 -3.07 -9.73
C HIS A 284 -37.32 -3.31 -8.95
N ILE A 285 -37.96 -4.46 -9.16
CA ILE A 285 -39.12 -4.88 -8.35
C ILE A 285 -38.70 -5.06 -6.89
N ALA A 286 -37.57 -5.74 -6.66
CA ALA A 286 -37.06 -5.97 -5.32
C ALA A 286 -36.77 -4.65 -4.59
N ARG A 287 -36.16 -3.67 -5.29
CA ARG A 287 -35.91 -2.32 -4.74
C ARG A 287 -37.21 -1.61 -4.40
N TYR A 288 -38.15 -1.55 -5.33
CA TYR A 288 -39.45 -0.90 -5.12
C TYR A 288 -40.18 -1.46 -3.91
N VAL A 289 -40.33 -2.79 -3.84
CA VAL A 289 -41.02 -3.44 -2.71
C VAL A 289 -40.26 -3.20 -1.41
N ARG A 290 -38.91 -3.24 -1.43
CA ARG A 290 -38.08 -2.94 -0.26
C ARG A 290 -38.27 -1.51 0.22
N ASP A 291 -38.33 -0.53 -0.69
CA ASP A 291 -38.54 0.88 -0.36
C ASP A 291 -39.92 1.09 0.26
N LYS A 292 -40.97 0.51 -0.34
CA LYS A 292 -42.33 0.53 0.22
C LYS A 292 -42.45 -0.15 1.58
N LEU A 293 -41.77 -1.28 1.76
CA LEU A 293 -41.67 -1.93 3.08
C LEU A 293 -40.99 -1.01 4.08
N ASN A 294 -39.89 -0.35 3.70
CA ASN A 294 -39.19 0.57 4.60
C ASN A 294 -40.06 1.79 4.98
N GLU A 295 -40.83 2.34 4.04
CA GLU A 295 -41.80 3.42 4.28
C GLU A 295 -42.92 3.01 5.24
N ASN A 296 -43.32 1.72 5.22
CA ASN A 296 -44.43 1.19 6.00
C ASN A 296 -43.96 0.29 7.16
N ASN A 297 -42.82 0.63 7.78
CA ASN A 297 -42.27 -0.05 8.96
C ASN A 297 -42.16 -1.58 8.81
N TRP A 298 -41.86 -2.05 7.60
CA TRP A 298 -41.68 -3.44 7.23
C TRP A 298 -42.90 -4.34 7.49
N ASN A 299 -44.11 -3.82 7.26
CA ASN A 299 -45.35 -4.60 7.33
C ASN A 299 -45.41 -5.69 6.24
N ARG A 300 -45.50 -6.96 6.66
CA ARG A 300 -45.45 -8.11 5.74
C ARG A 300 -46.72 -8.29 4.92
N ASP A 301 -47.85 -7.87 5.45
CA ASP A 301 -49.15 -8.08 4.80
C ASP A 301 -49.29 -7.23 3.53
N ASP A 302 -48.54 -6.13 3.44
CA ASP A 302 -48.55 -5.22 2.29
C ASP A 302 -47.66 -5.68 1.12
N VAL A 303 -46.85 -6.73 1.27
CA VAL A 303 -45.92 -7.20 0.22
C VAL A 303 -46.64 -7.51 -1.09
N LEU A 304 -47.76 -8.23 -1.03
CA LEU A 304 -48.53 -8.60 -2.22
C LEU A 304 -49.15 -7.37 -2.89
N LYS A 305 -49.53 -6.36 -2.11
CA LYS A 305 -50.07 -5.09 -2.59
C LYS A 305 -49.00 -4.34 -3.39
N TYR A 306 -47.79 -4.17 -2.83
CA TYR A 306 -46.71 -3.45 -3.51
C TYR A 306 -46.23 -4.14 -4.78
N LYS A 307 -46.21 -5.48 -4.79
CA LYS A 307 -45.87 -6.24 -6.00
C LYS A 307 -46.87 -5.96 -7.13
N LYS A 308 -48.17 -6.00 -6.84
CA LYS A 308 -49.23 -5.70 -7.82
C LYS A 308 -49.18 -4.26 -8.30
N GLU A 309 -48.92 -3.32 -7.39
CA GLU A 309 -48.77 -1.90 -7.69
C GLU A 309 -47.61 -1.66 -8.68
N TYR A 310 -46.46 -2.28 -8.46
CA TYR A 310 -45.33 -2.19 -9.40
C TYR A 310 -45.71 -2.74 -10.78
N GLU A 311 -46.29 -3.94 -10.85
CA GLU A 311 -46.69 -4.59 -12.11
C GLU A 311 -47.73 -3.76 -12.90
N TYR A 312 -48.60 -3.02 -12.21
CA TYR A 312 -49.59 -2.14 -12.81
C TYR A 312 -48.97 -0.85 -13.37
N HIS A 313 -48.07 -0.22 -12.64
CA HIS A 313 -47.53 1.10 -13.00
C HIS A 313 -46.25 1.06 -13.87
N HIS A 314 -45.49 -0.05 -13.87
CA HIS A 314 -44.13 -0.07 -14.43
C HIS A 314 -43.92 -1.05 -15.59
N LYS A 315 -44.98 -1.40 -16.34
CA LYS A 315 -44.86 -2.25 -17.54
C LYS A 315 -44.00 -1.67 -18.67
N SER A 316 -43.65 -0.38 -18.64
CA SER A 316 -42.91 0.29 -19.73
C SER A 316 -41.84 1.30 -19.30
N GLN A 317 -41.62 1.55 -18.00
CA GLN A 317 -40.67 2.59 -17.56
C GLN A 317 -39.36 1.99 -17.05
N TYR A 318 -38.29 2.27 -17.80
CA TYR A 318 -36.91 2.21 -17.33
C TYR A 318 -36.79 3.18 -16.15
N TYR A 319 -36.55 2.67 -14.94
CA TYR A 319 -36.31 3.49 -13.75
C TYR A 319 -34.93 4.15 -13.91
N TYR A 320 -34.90 5.38 -14.45
CA TYR A 320 -33.68 6.17 -14.57
C TYR A 320 -33.11 6.42 -13.17
N ASP A 321 -31.92 5.88 -12.93
CA ASP A 321 -31.18 6.07 -11.70
C ASP A 321 -30.28 7.30 -11.88
N THR A 322 -30.45 8.30 -11.03
CA THR A 322 -29.63 9.54 -11.01
C THR A 322 -28.16 9.27 -10.65
N THR A 323 -27.81 8.01 -10.39
CA THR A 323 -26.45 7.55 -10.08
C THR A 323 -25.68 6.98 -11.29
N ASP A 324 -26.23 7.03 -12.51
CA ASP A 324 -25.58 6.68 -13.79
C ASP A 324 -24.52 7.71 -14.25
N ILE A 325 -23.66 8.16 -13.32
CA ILE A 325 -22.70 9.25 -13.54
C ILE A 325 -21.52 8.80 -14.42
N PHE A 326 -21.34 7.49 -14.60
CA PHE A 326 -20.24 6.88 -15.34
C PHE A 326 -20.70 6.17 -16.61
N LYS A 327 -21.65 6.74 -17.36
CA LYS A 327 -21.82 6.33 -18.76
C LYS A 327 -20.58 6.79 -19.52
N VAL A 328 -19.76 5.81 -19.89
CA VAL A 328 -18.68 5.96 -20.87
C VAL A 328 -19.34 6.47 -22.16
N ASN A 329 -18.97 7.68 -22.59
CA ASN A 329 -19.30 8.15 -23.94
C ASN A 329 -18.48 7.37 -24.96
#